data_AF-A0A7S2HI15-F1
#
_entry.id   AF-A0A7S2HI15-F1
#
_cell.length_a   1.000
_cell.length_b   1.000
_cell.length_c   1.000
_cell.angle_alpha   90.00
_cell.angle_beta   90.00
_cell.angle_gamma   90.00
#
_symmetry.space_group_name_H-M   'P 1'
#
loop_
_entity.id
_entity.type
_entity.pdbx_description
1 polymer ?
#
loop_
_entity_poly.entity_id
_entity_poly.type
_entity_poly.pdbx_seq_one_letter_code
_entity_poly.pdbx_strand_id
1 'polypeptide(L)'
;ERVEWFLTETEDHDTLLQRVIDMEDGCVSANSQNRSCLCEWCRTQSPSHPWLNELTERIELSFVTYNAQYGLYCMAVVNFWFSRTGQIHKVINVRTSWAGLMVRDYGDLISVLLSGAVWL
;
A
#
# COMPACT_ATOMS: atom_id res chain seq x y z
N GLU A 1 10.33 11.07 -4.62
CA GLU A 1 9.37 9.95 -4.61
C GLU A 1 8.09 10.43 -3.96
N ARG A 2 6.91 10.10 -4.52
CA ARG A 2 5.61 10.54 -4.01
C ARG A 2 5.07 9.43 -3.11
N VAL A 3 4.84 9.73 -1.83
CA VAL A 3 4.38 8.75 -0.85
C VAL A 3 3.18 9.34 -0.13
N GLU A 4 2.12 8.56 0.00
CA GLU A 4 0.91 8.91 0.74
C GLU A 4 0.50 7.69 1.57
N TRP A 5 0.17 7.93 2.84
CA TRP A 5 -0.20 6.87 3.79
C TRP A 5 -1.71 6.85 3.99
N PHE A 6 -2.28 5.66 4.04
CA PHE A 6 -3.69 5.46 4.39
C PHE A 6 -3.77 4.64 5.67
N LEU A 7 -4.37 5.21 6.71
CA LEU A 7 -4.56 4.54 7.99
C LEU A 7 -6.01 4.04 8.10
N THR A 8 -6.27 2.88 7.51
CA THR A 8 -7.64 2.33 7.40
C THR A 8 -8.28 1.95 8.74
N GLU A 9 -7.49 1.84 9.81
CA GLU A 9 -8.02 1.53 11.15
C GLU A 9 -8.45 2.78 11.94
N THR A 10 -7.84 3.93 11.67
CA THR A 10 -8.06 5.16 12.45
C THR A 10 -8.91 6.19 11.72
N GLU A 11 -8.85 6.21 10.39
CA GLU A 11 -9.56 7.18 9.56
C GLU A 11 -10.92 6.63 9.12
N ASP A 12 -11.92 7.51 9.07
CA ASP A 12 -13.24 7.17 8.55
C ASP A 12 -13.22 7.00 7.02
N HIS A 13 -14.12 6.17 6.50
CA HIS A 13 -14.18 5.85 5.07
C HIS A 13 -14.38 7.09 4.21
N ASP A 14 -15.24 8.01 4.62
CA ASP A 14 -15.50 9.25 3.88
C ASP A 14 -14.26 10.14 3.83
N THR A 15 -13.44 10.13 4.89
CA THR A 15 -12.19 10.90 4.94
C THR A 15 -11.15 10.29 4.00
N LEU A 16 -11.02 8.96 4.00
CA LEU A 16 -10.13 8.23 3.09
C LEU A 16 -10.53 8.47 1.62
N LEU A 17 -11.83 8.44 1.31
CA LEU A 17 -12.34 8.75 -0.02
C LEU A 17 -12.03 10.18 -0.44
N GLN A 18 -12.28 11.16 0.43
CA GLN A 18 -11.94 12.56 0.15
C GLN A 18 -10.43 12.76 -0.06
N ARG A 19 -9.60 12.03 0.68
CA ARG A 19 -8.14 12.03 0.50
C ARG A 19 -7.73 11.51 -0.87
N VAL A 20 -8.36 10.43 -1.36
CA VAL A 20 -8.11 9.92 -2.73
C VAL A 20 -8.54 10.94 -3.79
N ILE A 21 -9.68 11.62 -3.60
CA ILE A 21 -10.15 12.67 -4.50
C ILE A 21 -9.13 13.83 -4.55
N ASP A 22 -8.63 14.26 -3.39
CA ASP A 22 -7.61 15.31 -3.30
C ASP A 22 -6.30 14.92 -4.01
N MET A 23 -5.96 13.63 -3.99
CA MET A 23 -4.80 13.10 -4.71
C MET A 23 -4.98 13.13 -6.23
N GLU A 24 -6.19 12.90 -6.72
CA GLU A 24 -6.53 12.92 -8.15
C GLU A 24 -6.46 14.34 -8.72
N ASP A 25 -7.06 15.31 -8.02
CA ASP A 25 -7.24 16.67 -8.55
C ASP A 25 -6.17 17.67 -8.07
N GLY A 26 -5.30 17.29 -7.13
CA GLY A 26 -4.28 18.18 -6.59
C GLY A 26 -4.83 19.26 -5.68
N CYS A 27 -5.83 18.92 -4.86
CA CYS A 27 -6.51 19.79 -3.90
C CYS A 27 -7.42 20.88 -4.52
N VAL A 28 -7.79 20.75 -5.79
CA VAL A 28 -8.60 21.78 -6.48
C VAL A 28 -10.03 21.80 -5.91
N SER A 29 -10.64 20.63 -5.74
CA SER A 29 -11.97 20.49 -5.11
C SER A 29 -11.95 20.99 -3.67
N ALA A 30 -10.90 20.68 -2.91
CA ALA A 30 -10.73 21.15 -1.53
C ALA A 30 -10.77 22.68 -1.42
N ASN A 31 -10.01 23.36 -2.29
CA ASN A 31 -9.97 24.81 -2.35
C ASN A 31 -11.33 25.41 -2.74
N SER A 32 -12.05 24.79 -3.68
CA SER A 32 -13.38 25.25 -4.10
C SER A 32 -14.43 25.14 -2.98
N GLN A 33 -14.30 24.13 -2.12
CA GLN A 33 -15.18 23.87 -0.98
C GLN A 33 -14.72 24.59 0.30
N ASN A 34 -13.65 25.39 0.22
CA ASN A 34 -13.03 26.07 1.37
C ASN A 34 -12.67 25.10 2.52
N ARG A 35 -12.24 23.88 2.19
CA ARG A 35 -11.75 22.86 3.14
C ARG A 35 -10.24 22.69 3.01
N SER A 36 -9.61 22.17 4.06
CA SER A 36 -8.19 21.79 4.00
C SER A 36 -7.99 20.56 3.12
N CYS A 37 -6.93 20.58 2.30
CA CYS A 37 -6.53 19.40 1.54
C CYS A 37 -6.01 18.29 2.46
N LEU A 38 -6.49 17.07 2.25
CA LEU A 38 -6.13 15.88 3.02
C LEU A 38 -4.92 15.15 2.45
N CYS A 39 -4.59 15.37 1.17
CA CYS A 39 -3.38 14.82 0.55
C CYS A 39 -2.13 15.53 1.12
N GLU A 40 -1.32 14.80 1.88
CA GLU A 40 -0.12 15.33 2.53
C GLU A 40 0.91 15.77 1.51
N TRP A 41 1.21 14.91 0.52
CA TRP A 41 2.19 15.24 -0.50
C TRP A 41 1.74 16.43 -1.36
N CYS A 42 0.47 16.46 -1.79
CA CYS A 42 -0.08 17.52 -2.63
C CYS A 42 0.03 18.90 -1.96
N ARG A 43 -0.21 18.95 -0.64
CA ARG A 43 -0.11 20.18 0.17
C ARG A 43 1.31 20.72 0.29
N THR A 44 2.34 19.88 0.18
CA THR A 44 3.74 20.32 0.28
C THR A 44 4.24 21.08 -0.96
N GLN A 45 3.52 21.00 -2.08
CA GLN A 45 3.90 21.61 -3.35
C GLN A 45 3.31 23.03 -3.47
N SER A 46 4.05 23.92 -4.14
CA SER A 46 3.58 25.28 -4.48
C SER A 46 4.00 25.61 -5.91
N PRO A 47 3.09 25.58 -6.91
CA PRO A 47 1.64 25.34 -6.78
C PRO A 47 1.29 23.88 -6.44
N SER A 48 0.06 23.65 -5.96
CA SER A 48 -0.42 22.29 -5.70
C SER A 48 -0.55 21.51 -7.01
N HIS A 49 -0.06 20.28 -7.00
CA HIS A 49 -0.09 19.38 -8.16
C HIS A 49 -0.77 18.07 -7.76
N PRO A 50 -1.48 17.40 -8.70
CA PRO A 50 -2.08 16.12 -8.43
C PRO A 50 -1.01 15.08 -8.12
N TRP A 51 -1.31 14.21 -7.17
CA TRP A 51 -0.40 13.13 -6.77
C TRP A 51 -0.20 12.14 -7.91
N LEU A 52 -1.27 11.86 -8.66
CA LEU A 52 -1.24 11.08 -9.90
C LEU A 52 -1.31 12.01 -11.11
N ASN A 53 -0.34 11.93 -12.00
CA ASN A 53 -0.28 12.72 -13.23
C ASN A 53 0.12 11.86 -14.44
N GLU A 54 0.04 12.44 -15.64
CA GLU A 54 0.34 11.78 -16.92
C GLU A 54 1.80 11.33 -17.03
N LEU A 55 2.68 11.90 -16.20
CA LEU A 55 4.09 11.53 -16.10
C LEU A 55 4.34 10.33 -15.16
N THR A 56 3.30 9.79 -14.53
CA THR A 56 3.42 8.68 -13.60
C THR A 56 3.57 7.37 -14.34
N GLU A 57 4.75 6.77 -14.28
CA GLU A 57 5.03 5.49 -14.95
C GLU A 57 4.69 4.28 -14.06
N ARG A 58 4.79 4.42 -12.74
CA ARG A 58 4.57 3.34 -11.78
C ARG A 58 3.95 3.85 -10.48
N ILE A 59 3.00 3.08 -9.95
CA ILE A 59 2.47 3.22 -8.59
C ILE A 59 2.67 1.89 -7.85
N GLU A 60 3.11 1.98 -6.61
CA GLU A 60 3.18 0.84 -5.70
C GLU A 60 2.21 1.06 -4.54
N LEU A 61 1.29 0.11 -4.35
CA LEU A 61 0.44 0.02 -3.18
C LEU A 61 0.97 -1.14 -2.32
N SER A 62 1.32 -0.87 -1.08
CA SER A 62 1.74 -1.90 -0.14
C SER A 62 0.90 -1.83 1.13
N PHE A 63 0.45 -2.99 1.59
CA PHE A 63 -0.25 -3.11 2.86
C PHE A 63 0.05 -4.47 3.50
N VAL A 64 -0.06 -4.50 4.82
CA VAL A 64 0.18 -5.71 5.62
C VAL A 64 -1.11 -6.07 6.34
N THR A 65 -1.53 -7.32 6.20
CA THR A 65 -2.66 -7.87 6.93
C THR A 65 -2.16 -8.93 7.90
N TYR A 66 -2.71 -8.93 9.13
CA TYR A 66 -2.42 -9.95 10.13
C TYR A 66 -3.62 -10.87 10.33
N ASN A 67 -3.39 -12.18 10.28
CA ASN A 67 -4.38 -13.18 10.64
C ASN A 67 -4.02 -13.80 12.00
N ALA A 68 -4.76 -13.40 13.04
CA ALA A 68 -4.51 -13.85 14.41
C ALA A 68 -4.78 -15.35 14.63
N GLN A 69 -5.70 -15.96 13.86
CA GLN A 69 -6.04 -17.38 14.01
C GLN A 69 -4.87 -18.30 13.61
N TYR A 70 -4.12 -17.90 12.59
CA TYR A 70 -2.94 -18.64 12.12
C TYR A 70 -1.62 -18.00 12.54
N GLY A 71 -1.65 -16.84 13.20
CA GLY A 71 -0.47 -16.02 13.49
C GLY A 71 0.40 -15.77 12.27
N LEU A 72 -0.24 -15.42 11.15
CA LEU A 72 0.41 -15.16 9.86
C LEU A 72 0.32 -13.67 9.52
N TYR A 73 1.45 -13.09 9.16
CA TYR A 73 1.51 -11.81 8.47
C TYR A 73 1.53 -12.04 6.96
N CYS A 74 0.71 -11.30 6.25
CA CYS A 74 0.68 -11.29 4.79
C CYS A 74 0.95 -9.87 4.31
N MET A 75 2.06 -9.69 3.62
CA MET A 75 2.40 -8.44 2.93
C MET A 75 1.96 -8.58 1.48
N ALA A 76 1.03 -7.72 1.05
CA ALA A 76 0.60 -7.62 -0.33
C ALA A 76 1.18 -6.33 -0.92
N VAL A 77 1.88 -6.47 -2.05
CA VAL A 77 2.42 -5.35 -2.81
C VAL A 77 1.84 -5.42 -4.21
N VAL A 78 1.04 -4.42 -4.57
CA VAL A 78 0.44 -4.27 -5.88
C VAL A 78 1.17 -3.17 -6.62
N ASN A 79 1.79 -3.53 -7.74
CA ASN A 79 2.44 -2.56 -8.62
C ASN A 79 1.58 -2.35 -9.86
N PHE A 80 1.30 -1.09 -10.17
CA PHE A 80 0.67 -0.65 -11.40
C PHE A 80 1.71 0.03 -12.29
N TRP A 81 1.81 -0.38 -13.55
CA TRP A 81 2.62 0.28 -14.57
C TRP A 81 1.71 0.88 -15.61
N PHE A 82 1.94 2.16 -15.90
CA PHE A 82 1.19 2.91 -16.90
C PHE A 82 2.01 2.97 -18.18
N SER A 83 1.48 2.36 -19.25
CA SER A 83 2.05 2.47 -20.58
C SER A 83 1.58 3.77 -21.23
N ARG A 84 2.44 4.38 -22.06
CA ARG A 84 2.06 5.55 -22.89
C ARG A 84 0.91 5.25 -23.86
N THR A 85 0.64 3.98 -24.11
CA THR A 85 -0.50 3.50 -24.94
C THR A 85 -1.83 3.48 -24.18
N GLY A 86 -1.85 3.89 -22.91
CA GLY A 86 -3.04 3.87 -22.04
C GLY A 86 -3.33 2.51 -21.40
N GLN A 87 -2.47 1.51 -21.62
CA GLN A 87 -2.58 0.22 -20.94
C GLN A 87 -2.03 0.30 -19.52
N ILE A 88 -2.76 -0.30 -18.58
CA ILE A 88 -2.35 -0.43 -17.18
C ILE A 88 -2.01 -1.89 -16.92
N HIS A 89 -0.74 -2.17 -16.67
CA HIS A 89 -0.29 -3.50 -16.25
C HIS A 89 -0.25 -3.57 -14.73
N LYS A 90 -0.69 -4.68 -14.15
CA LYS A 90 -0.64 -4.89 -12.70
C LYS A 90 0.10 -6.18 -12.36
N VAL A 91 0.99 -6.12 -11.37
CA VAL A 91 1.62 -7.29 -10.77
C VAL A 91 1.36 -7.26 -9.28
N ILE A 92 0.82 -8.36 -8.77
CA ILE A 92 0.48 -8.53 -7.36
C ILE A 92 1.51 -9.50 -6.79
N ASN A 93 2.36 -9.01 -5.88
CA ASN A 93 3.32 -9.81 -5.14
C ASN A 93 2.81 -9.99 -3.73
N VAL A 94 2.59 -11.24 -3.32
CA VAL A 94 2.15 -11.58 -1.97
C VAL A 94 3.25 -12.37 -1.29
N ARG A 95 3.64 -11.94 -0.09
CA ARG A 95 4.60 -12.64 0.76
C ARG A 95 3.99 -12.88 2.12
N THR A 96 4.05 -14.12 2.57
CA THR A 96 3.55 -14.52 3.89
C THR A 96 4.71 -14.89 4.80
N SER A 97 4.62 -14.50 6.06
CA SER A 97 5.55 -14.91 7.10
C SER A 97 4.79 -15.24 8.38
N TRP A 98 5.30 -16.22 9.13
CA TRP A 98 4.76 -16.57 10.44
C TRP A 98 5.24 -15.56 11.49
N ALA A 99 4.36 -15.19 12.42
CA ALA A 99 4.65 -14.25 13.50
C ALA A 99 5.70 -14.78 14.49
N GLY A 100 5.83 -16.11 14.60
CA GLY A 100 6.85 -16.76 15.41
C GLY A 100 7.05 -18.23 15.04
N LEU A 101 8.19 -18.80 15.45
CA LEU A 101 8.50 -20.22 15.24
C LEU A 101 7.55 -21.15 15.99
N MET A 102 7.15 -20.76 17.20
CA MET A 102 6.32 -21.59 18.11
C MET A 102 4.82 -21.52 17.80
N VAL A 103 4.41 -20.69 16.83
CA VAL A 103 3.01 -20.61 16.37
C VAL A 103 2.73 -21.67 15.30
N ARG A 104 3.77 -22.27 14.73
CA ARG A 104 3.67 -23.29 13.68
C ARG A 104 3.31 -24.64 14.28
N ASP A 105 2.65 -25.47 13.48
CA ASP A 105 2.49 -26.88 13.82
C ASP A 105 3.87 -27.56 13.90
N TYR A 106 3.99 -28.56 14.76
CA TYR A 106 5.25 -29.26 15.02
C TYR A 106 5.81 -29.92 13.75
N GLY A 107 4.94 -30.40 12.86
CA GLY A 107 5.35 -30.97 11.56
C GLY A 107 6.08 -29.96 10.66
N ASP A 108 5.56 -28.74 10.57
CA ASP A 108 6.15 -27.66 9.77
C ASP A 108 7.45 -27.12 10.40
N LEU A 109 7.54 -27.15 11.73
CA LEU A 109 8.78 -26.78 12.42
C LEU A 109 9.91 -27.75 12.08
N ILE A 110 9.63 -29.06 12.07
CA ILE A 110 10.62 -30.09 11.74
C ILE A 110 11.10 -29.93 10.29
N SER A 111 10.19 -29.72 9.33
CA SER A 111 10.57 -29.56 7.91
C SER A 111 11.46 -28.33 7.69
N VAL A 112 11.19 -27.22 8.38
CA VAL A 112 12.01 -26.01 8.33
C VAL A 112 13.38 -26.22 8.96
N LEU A 113 13.45 -26.89 10.12
CA LEU A 113 14.72 -27.20 10.78
C LEU A 113 15.59 -28.13 9.92
N LEU A 114 14.99 -29.17 9.33
CA LEU A 114 15.70 -30.08 8.41
C LEU A 114 16.20 -29.34 7.17
N SER A 115 15.37 -28.49 6.57
CA SER A 115 15.77 -27.69 5.40
C SER A 115 16.90 -26.72 5.73
N GLY A 116 16.86 -26.10 6.92
CA GLY A 116 17.95 -25.26 7.40
C GLY A 116 19.24 -26.03 7.65
N ALA A 117 19.15 -27.26 8.18
CA ALA A 117 20.30 -28.13 8.42
C ALA A 117 20.93 -28.64 7.11
N VAL A 118 20.15 -28.88 6.06
CA VAL A 118 20.66 -29.28 4.73
C VAL A 118 21.33 -28.11 4.00
N TRP A 119 20.91 -26.88 4.30
CA TRP A 119 21.43 -25.67 3.65
C TRP A 119 22.73 -25.14 4.28
N LEU A 120 23.02 -25.51 5.54
CA LEU A 120 24.27 -25.22 6.26
C LEU A 120 25.38 -26.21 5.90
#